data_AF-A0A839I9D0-F1
#
_entry.id   AF-A0A839I9D0-F1
#
_cell.length_a   1.000
_cell.length_b   1.000
_cell.length_c   1.000
_cell.angle_alpha   90.00
_cell.angle_beta   90.00
_cell.angle_gamma   90.00
#
_symmetry.space_group_name_H-M   'P 1'
#
loop_
_entity.id
_entity.type
_entity.pdbx_description
1 polymer ?
#
loop_
_entity_poly.entity_id
_entity_poly.type
_entity_poly.pdbx_seq_one_letter_code
_entity_poly.pdbx_strand_id
1 'polypeptide(L)'
;MCKQTNYSKYQKRVIKFLNDLLGTDTPFSYERAKNNHLKVLIDGVPKPIYTGSTPSDCKSINNFMAEVKRELKASKLEPEEVIKPTKVKLTDFIKQSNDKLIQSSVKSLRTRITTLKLQEETLVLDTKNIESVSTKRTEVVKHAISYALQARKQGAYIKAKEMNEIEKTVITHLNFMLPSMAYYAELLDGKTKYQMKQEVQTSKLAPLEENTSCNNVVQLEGKAAKELIQDSAPMAKTETTQQPVSSMMKTTSTSSDSATDLMAMSANNRVNLLRNLTKAQALMLIDDINQAMAQNREEDIQAVVNLIRDKELPLEVIISRMEAA
;
A
#
# COMPACT_ATOMS: atom_id res chain seq x y z
N MET A 1 4.11 5.07 -16.62
CA MET A 1 5.28 5.90 -16.99
C MET A 1 5.65 6.82 -15.83
N CYS A 2 6.83 6.60 -15.23
CA CYS A 2 7.32 7.30 -14.04
C CYS A 2 7.76 8.74 -14.38
N LYS A 3 6.97 9.75 -13.99
CA LYS A 3 7.42 11.14 -14.01
C LYS A 3 8.41 11.33 -12.86
N GLN A 4 9.67 11.56 -13.16
CA GLN A 4 10.67 11.91 -12.14
C GLN A 4 10.21 13.15 -11.35
N THR A 5 9.99 12.95 -10.06
CA THR A 5 9.40 13.83 -9.05
C THR A 5 10.37 14.91 -8.56
N ASN A 6 11.19 15.48 -9.44
CA ASN A 6 12.12 16.52 -9.03
C ASN A 6 11.47 17.90 -9.15
N TYR A 7 11.12 18.46 -8.00
CA TYR A 7 10.70 19.85 -7.85
C TYR A 7 11.84 20.81 -8.22
N SER A 8 11.50 21.94 -8.85
CA SER A 8 12.45 22.99 -9.19
C SER A 8 13.02 23.65 -7.93
N LYS A 9 14.15 24.37 -8.04
CA LYS A 9 14.73 25.14 -6.92
C LYS A 9 13.70 26.12 -6.32
N TYR A 10 12.91 26.76 -7.19
CA TYR A 10 11.82 27.65 -6.79
C TYR A 10 10.72 26.91 -6.01
N GLN A 11 10.21 25.79 -6.53
CA GLN A 11 9.19 24.99 -5.86
C GLN A 11 9.67 24.45 -4.51
N LYS A 12 10.93 24.00 -4.43
CA LYS A 12 11.56 23.58 -3.17
C LYS A 12 11.61 24.71 -2.14
N ARG A 13 11.88 25.95 -2.57
CA ARG A 13 11.87 27.14 -1.69
C ARG A 13 10.47 27.46 -1.18
N VAL A 14 9.46 27.34 -2.04
CA VAL A 14 8.04 27.50 -1.66
C VAL A 14 7.63 26.43 -0.64
N ILE A 15 7.93 25.15 -0.90
CA ILE A 15 7.63 24.05 0.03
C ILE A 15 8.33 24.27 1.38
N LYS A 16 9.58 24.75 1.37
CA LYS A 16 10.29 25.11 2.61
C LYS A 16 9.57 26.22 3.37
N PHE A 17 9.21 27.32 2.68
CA PHE A 17 8.47 28.42 3.27
C PHE A 17 7.14 27.96 3.88
N LEU A 18 6.39 27.08 3.21
CA LEU A 18 5.14 26.54 3.72
C LEU A 18 5.36 25.70 4.98
N ASN A 19 6.41 24.86 5.02
CA ASN A 19 6.76 24.13 6.24
C ASN A 19 7.11 25.07 7.40
N ASP A 20 7.85 26.13 7.12
CA ASP A 20 8.28 27.09 8.15
C ASP A 20 7.10 27.96 8.65
N LEU A 21 6.13 28.28 7.78
CA LEU A 21 4.98 29.13 8.11
C LEU A 21 3.85 28.36 8.81
N LEU A 22 3.50 27.17 8.31
CA LEU A 22 2.37 26.38 8.77
C LEU A 22 2.71 25.48 9.96
N GLY A 23 4.00 25.14 10.10
CA GLY A 23 4.49 24.33 11.21
C GLY A 23 3.84 22.95 11.30
N THR A 24 3.58 22.52 12.53
CA THR A 24 2.95 21.23 12.87
C THR A 24 1.44 21.32 13.01
N ASP A 25 0.90 22.53 13.15
CA ASP A 25 -0.51 22.75 13.46
C ASP A 25 -1.42 22.69 12.23
N THR A 26 -0.95 23.17 11.08
CA THR A 26 -1.79 23.26 9.88
C THR A 26 -1.38 22.25 8.80
N PRO A 27 -2.22 21.24 8.51
CA PRO A 27 -2.00 20.31 7.40
C PRO A 27 -1.97 21.02 6.06
N PHE A 28 -1.09 20.56 5.18
CA PHE A 28 -1.06 20.99 3.79
C PHE A 28 -0.52 19.90 2.88
N SER A 29 -1.00 19.88 1.64
CA SER A 29 -0.56 19.01 0.57
C SER A 29 -0.15 19.84 -0.65
N TYR A 30 0.71 19.26 -1.48
CA TYR A 30 1.18 19.92 -2.69
C TYR A 30 1.39 18.92 -3.81
N GLU A 31 1.08 19.34 -5.02
CA GLU A 31 1.21 18.55 -6.22
C GLU A 31 1.70 19.42 -7.37
N ARG A 32 2.44 18.82 -8.32
CA ARG A 32 2.81 19.50 -9.56
C ARG A 32 1.63 19.43 -10.54
N ALA A 33 1.05 20.58 -10.86
CA ALA A 33 -0.01 20.70 -11.84
C ALA A 33 0.51 20.44 -13.27
N LYS A 34 -0.42 20.20 -14.21
CA LYS A 34 -0.13 19.90 -15.62
C LYS A 34 0.72 20.98 -16.31
N ASN A 35 0.53 22.24 -15.91
CA ASN A 35 1.25 23.41 -16.40
C ASN A 35 2.60 23.64 -15.70
N ASN A 36 3.11 22.67 -14.91
CA ASN A 36 4.35 22.80 -14.12
C ASN A 36 4.27 23.74 -12.90
N HIS A 37 3.08 24.22 -12.55
CA HIS A 37 2.88 24.99 -11.32
C HIS A 37 2.84 24.07 -10.11
N LEU A 38 3.20 24.59 -8.94
CA LEU A 38 2.92 23.90 -7.69
C LEU A 38 1.51 24.28 -7.26
N LYS A 39 0.61 23.29 -7.23
CA LYS A 39 -0.70 23.38 -6.60
C LYS A 39 -0.53 23.08 -5.12
N VAL A 40 -0.99 23.97 -4.27
CA VAL A 40 -0.91 23.85 -2.81
C VAL A 40 -2.33 23.89 -2.24
N LEU A 41 -2.65 22.89 -1.43
CA LEU A 41 -3.88 22.81 -0.65
C LEU A 41 -3.49 22.97 0.81
N ILE A 42 -4.13 23.90 1.52
CA ILE A 42 -3.86 24.20 2.92
C ILE A 42 -5.17 24.07 3.67
N ASP A 43 -5.14 23.40 4.81
CA ASP A 43 -6.31 23.29 5.68
C ASP A 43 -6.77 24.68 6.15
N GLY A 44 -8.09 24.93 6.10
CA GLY A 44 -8.70 26.24 6.34
C GLY A 44 -8.76 27.18 5.13
N VAL A 45 -7.98 26.95 4.06
CA VAL A 45 -8.05 27.78 2.84
C VAL A 45 -8.99 27.12 1.82
N PRO A 46 -10.08 27.78 1.40
CA PRO A 46 -11.13 27.15 0.59
C PRO A 46 -10.69 26.86 -0.86
N LYS A 47 -9.68 27.57 -1.37
CA LYS A 47 -9.21 27.45 -2.76
C LYS A 47 -7.76 26.98 -2.83
N PRO A 48 -7.41 26.07 -3.76
CA PRO A 48 -6.02 25.72 -4.01
C PRO A 48 -5.25 26.95 -4.50
N ILE A 49 -4.08 27.20 -3.90
CA ILE A 49 -3.18 28.28 -4.30
C ILE A 49 -2.14 27.70 -5.26
N TYR A 50 -1.86 28.43 -6.34
CA TYR A 50 -0.90 28.02 -7.34
C TYR A 50 0.31 28.96 -7.32
N THR A 51 1.51 28.40 -7.44
CA THR A 51 2.70 29.23 -7.67
C THR A 51 2.66 29.87 -9.06
N GLY A 52 3.45 30.92 -9.32
CA GLY A 52 3.58 31.49 -10.68
C GLY A 52 4.28 30.59 -11.69
N SER A 53 4.07 30.85 -13.00
CA SER A 53 4.66 30.06 -14.11
C SER A 53 6.16 30.31 -14.31
N THR A 54 6.67 31.45 -13.86
CA THR A 54 8.01 31.97 -14.20
C THR A 54 8.93 32.01 -12.97
N PRO A 55 9.81 31.01 -12.79
CA PRO A 55 10.77 30.98 -11.68
C PRO A 55 11.77 32.14 -11.67
N SER A 56 11.92 32.83 -12.81
CA SER A 56 12.86 33.93 -13.05
C SER A 56 12.43 35.24 -12.40
N ASP A 57 11.14 35.41 -12.11
CA ASP A 57 10.62 36.62 -11.48
C ASP A 57 10.82 36.54 -9.97
N CYS A 58 11.77 37.30 -9.44
CA CYS A 58 12.08 37.38 -8.02
C CYS A 58 10.89 37.87 -7.18
N LYS A 59 9.90 38.56 -7.77
CA LYS A 59 8.68 39.01 -7.10
C LYS A 59 7.62 37.92 -7.00
N SER A 60 7.63 36.93 -7.90
CA SER A 60 6.63 35.87 -7.93
C SER A 60 6.56 35.07 -6.64
N ILE A 61 7.69 34.81 -5.98
CA ILE A 61 7.73 34.11 -4.70
C ILE A 61 7.16 34.96 -3.57
N ASN A 62 7.47 36.26 -3.54
CA ASN A 62 6.97 37.17 -2.52
C ASN A 62 5.46 37.37 -2.65
N ASN A 63 4.96 37.46 -3.88
CA ASN A 63 3.53 37.53 -4.17
C ASN A 63 2.81 36.27 -3.67
N PHE A 64 3.34 35.09 -3.98
CA PHE A 64 2.78 33.82 -3.47
C PHE A 64 2.82 33.77 -1.93
N MET A 65 3.92 34.16 -1.30
CA MET A 65 4.04 34.19 0.17
C MET A 65 3.03 35.16 0.81
N ALA A 66 2.82 36.33 0.19
CA ALA A 66 1.86 37.32 0.66
C ALA A 66 0.41 36.83 0.48
N GLU A 67 0.12 36.16 -0.63
CA GLU A 67 -1.18 35.52 -0.89
C GLU A 67 -1.48 34.44 0.15
N VAL A 68 -0.56 33.51 0.39
CA VAL A 68 -0.72 32.47 1.42
C VAL A 68 -0.96 33.09 2.80
N LYS A 69 -0.20 34.12 3.19
CA LYS A 69 -0.38 34.81 4.47
C LYS A 69 -1.74 35.51 4.55
N ARG A 70 -2.23 36.09 3.47
CA ARG A 70 -3.53 36.76 3.41
C ARG A 70 -4.67 35.76 3.54
N GLU A 71 -4.64 34.66 2.79
CA GLU A 71 -5.66 33.62 2.85
C GLU A 71 -5.71 32.95 4.23
N LEU A 72 -4.55 32.71 4.86
CA LEU A 72 -4.50 32.19 6.24
C LEU A 72 -5.07 33.17 7.27
N LYS A 73 -4.86 34.48 7.09
CA LYS A 73 -5.49 35.49 7.96
C LYS A 73 -7.00 35.55 7.74
N ALA A 74 -7.45 35.46 6.49
CA ALA A 74 -8.87 35.42 6.15
C ALA A 74 -9.57 34.19 6.74
N SER A 75 -8.89 33.03 6.77
CA SER A 75 -9.40 31.80 7.38
C SER A 75 -9.47 31.84 8.92
N LYS A 76 -8.70 32.72 9.58
CA LYS A 76 -8.63 32.84 11.05
C LYS A 76 -9.50 33.97 11.63
N LEU A 77 -10.40 34.55 10.84
CA LEU A 77 -11.20 35.73 11.20
C LEU A 77 -12.51 35.42 11.98
N GLU A 78 -12.60 34.25 12.61
CA GLU A 78 -13.50 33.97 13.74
C GLU A 78 -12.65 34.03 15.03
N PRO A 79 -13.16 34.63 16.12
CA PRO A 79 -12.51 35.72 16.85
C PRO A 79 -11.14 35.39 17.45
N GLU A 80 -10.25 36.39 17.39
CA GLU A 80 -8.95 36.45 18.05
C GLU A 80 -9.00 35.94 19.50
N GLU A 81 -8.40 34.78 19.77
CA GLU A 81 -7.83 34.55 21.10
C GLU A 81 -6.63 35.48 21.27
N VAL A 82 -6.84 36.49 22.10
CA VAL A 82 -5.85 37.40 22.67
C VAL A 82 -4.59 36.62 23.08
N ILE A 83 -3.50 36.84 22.36
CA ILE A 83 -2.17 36.36 22.72
C ILE A 83 -1.77 37.04 24.04
N LYS A 84 -1.99 36.35 25.16
CA LYS A 84 -1.38 36.70 26.44
C LYS A 84 0.09 36.25 26.44
N PRO A 85 1.05 37.11 26.77
CA PRO A 85 2.46 36.74 26.79
C PRO A 85 2.70 35.81 27.99
N THR A 86 2.76 34.50 27.74
CA THR A 86 2.94 33.51 28.81
C THR A 86 4.42 33.16 28.91
N LYS A 87 4.97 33.42 30.09
CA LYS A 87 6.33 33.21 30.59
C LYS A 87 7.08 32.04 29.92
N VAL A 88 8.11 32.40 29.16
CA VAL A 88 9.17 31.49 28.69
C VAL A 88 9.86 30.88 29.91
N LYS A 89 9.93 29.54 29.99
CA LYS A 89 11.01 28.74 30.61
C LYS A 89 10.61 27.25 30.71
N LEU A 90 11.35 26.38 30.02
CA LEU A 90 11.37 24.90 30.07
C LEU A 90 10.32 24.12 29.26
N THR A 91 9.03 24.48 29.25
CA THR A 91 7.99 23.77 28.46
C THR A 91 8.20 23.89 26.95
N ASP A 92 8.82 24.98 26.51
CA ASP A 92 9.04 25.25 25.07
C ASP A 92 10.03 24.28 24.44
N PHE A 93 11.02 23.78 25.20
CA PHE A 93 12.00 22.85 24.64
C PHE A 93 11.38 21.48 24.33
N ILE A 94 10.54 20.96 25.22
CA ILE A 94 9.85 19.67 25.02
C ILE A 94 8.90 19.80 23.83
N LYS A 95 8.09 20.87 23.79
CA LYS A 95 7.19 21.16 22.67
C LYS A 95 7.94 21.27 21.35
N GLN A 96 8.98 22.09 21.28
CA GLN A 96 9.81 22.25 20.09
C GLN A 96 10.45 20.92 19.64
N SER A 97 10.79 20.06 20.59
CA SER A 97 11.37 18.76 20.31
C SER A 97 10.33 17.77 19.74
N ASN A 98 9.08 17.84 20.22
CA ASN A 98 7.95 17.07 19.71
C ASN A 98 7.53 17.60 18.32
N ASP A 99 7.57 18.91 18.11
CA ASP A 99 7.30 19.52 16.81
C ASP A 99 8.29 19.05 15.74
N LYS A 100 9.58 18.99 16.10
CA LYS A 100 10.62 18.42 15.20
C LYS A 100 10.36 16.95 14.87
N LEU A 101 9.86 16.18 15.84
CA LEU A 101 9.48 14.79 15.63
C LEU A 101 8.30 14.70 14.64
N ILE A 102 7.23 15.45 14.87
CA ILE A 102 6.07 15.54 13.96
C ILE A 102 6.51 15.95 12.56
N GLN A 103 7.30 17.02 12.42
CA GLN A 103 7.80 17.50 11.13
C GLN A 103 8.63 16.43 10.40
N SER A 104 9.50 15.71 11.12
CA SER A 104 10.30 14.62 10.55
C SER A 104 9.42 13.47 10.05
N SER A 105 8.45 13.03 10.87
CA SER A 105 7.50 11.98 10.51
C SER A 105 6.63 12.39 9.31
N VAL A 106 6.06 13.60 9.31
CA VAL A 106 5.26 14.13 8.20
C VAL A 106 6.09 14.27 6.93
N LYS A 107 7.33 14.76 7.02
CA LYS A 107 8.25 14.83 5.88
C LYS A 107 8.54 13.45 5.30
N SER A 108 8.78 12.46 6.14
CA SER A 108 8.95 11.07 5.72
C SER A 108 7.69 10.48 5.07
N LEU A 109 6.50 10.85 5.54
CA LEU A 109 5.24 10.44 4.89
C LEU A 109 5.07 11.08 3.51
N ARG A 110 5.35 12.39 3.38
CA ARG A 110 5.25 13.13 2.11
C ARG A 110 6.11 12.56 1.00
N THR A 111 7.31 12.07 1.31
CA THR A 111 8.22 11.51 0.27
C THR A 111 7.70 10.22 -0.35
N ARG A 112 6.88 9.46 0.38
CA ARG A 112 6.31 8.16 -0.05
C ARG A 112 4.80 8.19 -0.23
N ILE A 113 4.19 9.39 -0.27
CA ILE A 113 2.74 9.57 -0.39
C ILE A 113 2.14 8.87 -1.61
N THR A 114 2.84 8.89 -2.74
CA THR A 114 2.40 8.23 -3.97
C THR A 114 2.38 6.71 -3.84
N THR A 115 3.37 6.15 -3.13
CA THR A 115 3.45 4.72 -2.86
C THR A 115 2.36 4.29 -1.87
N LEU A 116 2.14 5.09 -0.81
CA LEU A 116 1.07 4.85 0.15
C LEU A 116 -0.31 4.88 -0.51
N LYS A 117 -0.55 5.84 -1.42
CA LYS A 117 -1.79 5.89 -2.20
C LYS A 117 -2.02 4.60 -2.99
N LEU A 118 -1.01 4.12 -3.72
CA LEU A 118 -1.11 2.88 -4.50
C LEU A 118 -1.36 1.66 -3.59
N GLN A 119 -0.69 1.59 -2.45
CA GLN A 119 -0.89 0.52 -1.48
C GLN A 119 -2.30 0.51 -0.89
N GLU A 120 -2.88 1.68 -0.58
CA GLU A 120 -4.26 1.79 -0.12
C GLU A 120 -5.25 1.39 -1.21
N GLU A 121 -5.03 1.79 -2.47
CA GLU A 121 -5.88 1.37 -3.59
C GLU A 121 -5.84 -0.14 -3.79
N THR A 122 -4.67 -0.77 -3.77
CA THR A 122 -4.54 -2.23 -3.85
C THR A 122 -5.22 -2.92 -2.67
N LEU A 123 -4.98 -2.44 -1.45
CA LEU A 123 -5.58 -3.02 -0.24
C LEU A 123 -7.11 -3.00 -0.28
N VAL A 124 -7.70 -1.88 -0.68
CA VAL A 124 -9.16 -1.74 -0.79
C VAL A 124 -9.72 -2.69 -1.85
N LEU A 125 -9.03 -2.83 -2.99
CA LEU A 125 -9.46 -3.73 -4.06
C LEU A 125 -9.36 -5.20 -3.66
N ASP A 126 -8.33 -5.60 -2.92
CA ASP A 126 -8.10 -6.98 -2.50
C ASP A 126 -9.04 -7.39 -1.36
N THR A 127 -9.19 -6.53 -0.34
CA THR A 127 -10.01 -6.81 0.84
C THR A 127 -11.49 -6.50 0.64
N LYS A 128 -11.84 -5.73 -0.40
CA LYS A 128 -13.18 -5.17 -0.65
C LYS A 128 -13.79 -4.47 0.56
N ASN A 129 -12.95 -3.95 1.46
CA ASN A 129 -13.37 -3.30 2.71
C ASN A 129 -12.61 -1.98 2.90
N ILE A 130 -13.36 -0.90 3.17
CA ILE A 130 -12.88 0.46 3.37
C ILE A 130 -12.25 0.65 4.76
N GLU A 131 -12.72 -0.06 5.78
CA GLU A 131 -12.25 0.08 7.17
C GLU A 131 -10.78 -0.31 7.32
N SER A 132 -10.30 -1.22 6.46
CA SER A 132 -8.90 -1.64 6.40
C SER A 132 -7.93 -0.46 6.17
N VAL A 133 -8.38 0.60 5.48
CA VAL A 133 -7.57 1.80 5.20
C VAL A 133 -7.27 2.57 6.48
N SER A 134 -8.24 2.72 7.38
CA SER A 134 -8.06 3.47 8.65
C SER A 134 -7.01 2.79 9.53
N THR A 135 -7.11 1.47 9.67
CA THR A 135 -6.12 0.65 10.39
C THR A 135 -4.75 0.79 9.74
N LYS A 136 -4.67 0.69 8.40
CA LYS A 136 -3.41 0.81 7.70
C LYS A 136 -2.74 2.16 7.88
N ARG A 137 -3.50 3.25 7.84
CA ARG A 137 -2.98 4.60 8.10
C ARG A 137 -2.42 4.73 9.50
N THR A 138 -3.12 4.19 10.49
CA THR A 138 -2.66 4.19 11.89
C THR A 138 -1.34 3.44 12.03
N GLU A 139 -1.19 2.26 11.41
CA GLU A 139 0.07 1.51 11.40
C GLU A 139 1.21 2.30 10.74
N VAL A 140 0.95 2.91 9.58
CA VAL A 140 1.93 3.71 8.83
C VAL A 140 2.42 4.91 9.64
N VAL A 141 1.52 5.56 10.38
CA VAL A 141 1.85 6.67 11.30
C VAL A 141 2.71 6.17 12.46
N LYS A 142 2.32 5.09 13.14
CA LYS A 142 3.10 4.49 14.22
C LYS A 142 4.51 4.11 13.76
N HIS A 143 4.62 3.49 12.59
CA HIS A 143 5.91 3.16 11.99
C HIS A 143 6.74 4.42 11.68
N ALA A 144 6.12 5.48 11.14
CA ALA A 144 6.81 6.73 10.84
C ALA A 144 7.33 7.45 12.09
N ILE A 145 6.56 7.42 13.19
CA ILE A 145 6.96 7.99 14.48
C ILE A 145 8.08 7.15 15.10
N SER A 146 7.94 5.81 15.13
CA SER A 146 8.97 4.90 15.62
C SER A 146 10.29 5.08 14.89
N TYR A 147 10.26 5.15 13.56
CA TYR A 147 11.45 5.40 12.76
C TYR A 147 12.08 6.77 13.07
N ALA A 148 11.27 7.82 13.21
CA ALA A 148 11.76 9.15 13.55
C ALA A 148 12.31 9.24 14.98
N LEU A 149 11.77 8.46 15.93
CA LEU A 149 12.31 8.30 17.28
C LEU A 149 13.66 7.58 17.28
N GLN A 150 13.82 6.52 16.48
CA GLN A 150 15.09 5.81 16.36
C GLN A 150 16.19 6.69 15.75
N ALA A 151 15.84 7.53 14.77
CA ALA A 151 16.76 8.48 14.16
C ALA A 151 17.11 9.66 15.09
N ARG A 152 16.37 9.84 16.20
CA ARG A 152 16.51 10.97 17.11
C ARG A 152 17.67 10.74 18.08
N LYS A 153 18.76 11.50 17.89
CA LYS A 153 19.94 11.45 18.78
C LYS A 153 19.73 12.09 20.15
N GLN A 154 18.81 13.06 20.27
CA GLN A 154 18.49 13.74 21.53
C GLN A 154 16.98 13.94 21.65
N GLY A 155 16.40 13.44 22.74
CA GLY A 155 15.00 13.63 23.04
C GLY A 155 14.69 13.60 24.52
N ALA A 156 13.75 14.46 24.92
CA ALA A 156 13.11 14.35 26.22
C ALA A 156 12.24 13.08 26.23
N TYR A 157 12.07 12.52 27.43
CA TYR A 157 11.08 11.48 27.65
C TYR A 157 9.69 11.98 27.24
N ILE A 158 8.99 11.19 26.42
CA ILE A 158 7.65 11.51 25.92
C ILE A 158 6.63 10.73 26.75
N LYS A 159 5.67 11.43 27.36
CA LYS A 159 4.58 10.78 28.11
C LYS A 159 3.59 10.14 27.13
N ALA A 160 2.86 9.10 27.56
CA ALA A 160 1.87 8.43 26.73
C ALA A 160 0.80 9.39 26.16
N LYS A 161 0.37 10.41 26.93
CA LYS A 161 -0.58 11.43 26.45
C LYS A 161 0.01 12.26 25.31
N GLU A 162 1.25 12.71 25.45
CA GLU A 162 1.96 13.51 24.43
C GLU A 162 2.23 12.66 23.18
N MET A 163 2.52 11.36 23.34
CA MET A 163 2.67 10.44 22.21
C MET A 163 1.36 10.31 21.43
N ASN A 164 0.23 10.16 22.13
CA ASN A 164 -1.09 10.10 21.49
C ASN A 164 -1.43 11.41 20.76
N GLU A 165 -1.05 12.56 21.30
CA GLU A 165 -1.19 13.86 20.62
C GLU A 165 -0.33 13.93 19.36
N ILE A 166 0.92 13.49 19.42
CA ILE A 166 1.82 13.40 18.26
C ILE A 166 1.22 12.48 17.19
N GLU A 167 0.73 11.30 17.57
CA GLU A 167 0.06 10.36 16.65
C GLU A 167 -1.16 10.99 15.99
N LYS A 168 -2.02 11.67 16.76
CA LYS A 168 -3.21 12.39 16.26
C LYS A 168 -2.86 13.53 15.32
N THR A 169 -1.81 14.29 15.60
CA THR A 169 -1.38 15.35 14.69
C THR A 169 -0.86 14.74 13.39
N VAL A 170 0.03 13.73 13.46
CA VAL A 170 0.60 13.10 12.27
C VAL A 170 -0.48 12.40 11.42
N ILE A 171 -1.47 11.75 12.02
CA ILE A 171 -2.57 11.12 11.26
C ILE A 171 -3.46 12.17 10.59
N THR A 172 -3.69 13.32 11.22
CA THR A 172 -4.44 14.44 10.61
C THR A 172 -3.72 14.96 9.36
N HIS A 173 -2.40 15.15 9.46
CA HIS A 173 -1.56 15.49 8.31
C HIS A 173 -1.63 14.42 7.21
N LEU A 174 -1.54 13.14 7.56
CA LEU A 174 -1.60 12.04 6.59
C LEU A 174 -2.95 11.97 5.87
N ASN A 175 -4.05 12.07 6.62
CA ASN A 175 -5.41 12.06 6.07
C ASN A 175 -5.66 13.23 5.12
N PHE A 176 -5.06 14.39 5.38
CA PHE A 176 -5.14 15.54 4.48
C PHE A 176 -4.36 15.33 3.16
N MET A 177 -3.32 14.51 3.18
CA MET A 177 -2.47 14.25 2.01
C MET A 177 -2.96 13.08 1.14
N LEU A 178 -3.71 12.15 1.72
CA LEU A 178 -4.25 10.98 1.04
C LEU A 178 -5.71 11.19 0.60
N PRO A 179 -6.21 10.38 -0.35
CA PRO A 179 -7.62 10.41 -0.73
C PRO A 179 -8.55 10.15 0.44
N SER A 180 -9.76 10.71 0.37
CA SER A 180 -10.80 10.51 1.39
C SER A 180 -11.36 9.09 1.33
N MET A 181 -12.04 8.64 2.40
CA MET A 181 -12.73 7.34 2.39
C MET A 181 -13.81 7.26 1.30
N ALA A 182 -14.44 8.40 0.97
CA ALA A 182 -15.43 8.48 -0.11
C ALA A 182 -14.81 8.13 -1.48
N TYR A 183 -13.57 8.56 -1.75
CA TYR A 183 -12.86 8.16 -2.98
C TYR A 183 -12.69 6.64 -3.08
N TYR A 184 -12.39 5.98 -1.96
CA TYR A 184 -12.24 4.52 -1.92
C TYR A 184 -13.59 3.79 -2.02
N ALA A 185 -14.66 4.37 -1.46
CA ALA A 185 -16.02 3.87 -1.65
C ALA A 185 -16.45 3.91 -3.13
N GLU A 186 -16.23 5.04 -3.78
CA GLU A 186 -16.49 5.20 -5.23
C GLU A 186 -15.64 4.25 -6.08
N LEU A 187 -14.40 3.99 -5.68
CA LEU A 187 -13.51 3.05 -6.37
C LEU A 187 -14.06 1.61 -6.33
N LEU A 188 -14.64 1.20 -5.20
CA LEU A 188 -15.32 -0.09 -5.08
C LEU A 188 -16.59 -0.11 -5.94
N ASP A 189 -17.44 0.91 -5.82
CA ASP A 189 -18.71 1.00 -6.56
C ASP A 189 -18.51 1.06 -8.08
N GLY A 190 -17.49 1.79 -8.55
CA GLY A 190 -17.17 1.93 -9.96
C GLY A 190 -16.80 0.61 -10.63
N LYS A 191 -16.19 -0.32 -9.89
CA LYS A 191 -15.91 -1.67 -10.38
C LYS A 191 -17.11 -2.61 -10.24
N THR A 192 -17.89 -2.52 -9.16
CA THR A 192 -19.12 -3.31 -8.99
C THR A 192 -20.13 -3.01 -10.11
N LYS A 193 -20.27 -1.74 -10.51
CA LYS A 193 -21.15 -1.32 -11.61
C LYS A 193 -20.69 -1.82 -12.99
N TYR A 194 -19.38 -2.01 -13.20
CA TYR A 194 -18.85 -2.60 -14.43
C TYR A 194 -19.02 -4.13 -14.45
N GLN A 195 -18.91 -4.81 -13.30
CA GLN A 195 -19.19 -6.25 -13.20
C GLN A 195 -20.69 -6.56 -13.35
N MET A 196 -21.58 -5.78 -12.73
CA MET A 196 -23.04 -5.94 -12.91
C MET A 196 -23.49 -5.70 -14.36
N LYS A 197 -22.85 -4.81 -15.12
CA LYS A 197 -23.17 -4.61 -16.55
C LYS A 197 -22.71 -5.77 -17.44
N GLN A 198 -21.73 -6.56 -17.01
CA GLN A 198 -21.29 -7.76 -17.71
C GLN A 198 -22.14 -9.00 -17.36
N GLU A 199 -22.66 -9.11 -16.13
CA GLU A 199 -23.55 -10.21 -15.74
C GLU A 199 -25.00 -10.06 -16.25
N VAL A 200 -25.46 -8.84 -16.54
CA VAL A 200 -26.80 -8.64 -17.14
C VAL A 200 -26.81 -8.93 -18.65
N GLN A 201 -25.64 -9.08 -19.31
CA GLN A 201 -25.56 -9.41 -20.74
C GLN A 201 -25.38 -10.91 -21.04
N THR A 202 -25.19 -11.77 -20.04
CA THR A 202 -24.98 -13.22 -20.25
C THR A 202 -26.21 -14.10 -20.01
N SER A 203 -27.39 -13.54 -19.71
CA SER A 203 -28.62 -14.32 -19.43
C SER A 203 -29.79 -14.11 -20.41
N LYS A 204 -29.54 -13.73 -21.67
CA LYS A 204 -30.58 -13.83 -22.72
C LYS A 204 -30.02 -14.42 -24.02
N LEU A 205 -30.34 -15.69 -24.23
CA LEU A 205 -30.17 -16.44 -25.47
C LEU A 205 -31.24 -16.05 -26.52
N ALA A 206 -30.75 -15.47 -27.64
CA ALA A 206 -31.11 -15.70 -29.06
C ALA A 206 -32.54 -15.39 -29.60
N PRO A 207 -32.77 -15.32 -30.94
CA PRO A 207 -31.93 -14.84 -32.07
C PRO A 207 -32.70 -13.91 -33.06
N LEU A 208 -32.00 -13.12 -33.90
CA LEU A 208 -32.31 -12.98 -35.33
C LEU A 208 -31.21 -12.21 -36.09
N GLU A 209 -31.09 -12.52 -37.37
CA GLU A 209 -30.01 -12.28 -38.32
C GLU A 209 -29.93 -10.85 -38.91
N GLU A 210 -28.73 -10.43 -39.34
CA GLU A 210 -28.33 -10.19 -40.76
C GLU A 210 -27.21 -9.12 -40.90
N ASN A 211 -26.10 -9.56 -41.49
CA ASN A 211 -25.22 -8.91 -42.47
C ASN A 211 -24.88 -7.40 -42.35
N THR A 212 -23.59 -7.07 -42.30
CA THR A 212 -22.80 -6.51 -43.43
C THR A 212 -21.34 -6.21 -43.03
N SER A 213 -20.38 -6.88 -43.72
CA SER A 213 -19.07 -6.43 -44.25
C SER A 213 -18.25 -5.34 -43.51
N CYS A 214 -16.93 -5.47 -43.25
CA CYS A 214 -15.84 -5.75 -44.19
C CYS A 214 -14.57 -6.32 -43.52
N ASN A 215 -13.81 -7.06 -44.33
CA ASN A 215 -12.56 -7.78 -44.09
C ASN A 215 -11.34 -6.93 -43.70
N ASN A 216 -10.40 -7.53 -42.96
CA ASN A 216 -9.05 -7.83 -43.47
C ASN A 216 -8.29 -8.80 -42.55
N VAL A 217 -8.11 -10.02 -43.05
CA VAL A 217 -7.27 -11.11 -42.53
C VAL A 217 -5.89 -11.00 -43.17
N VAL A 218 -4.82 -11.09 -42.38
CA VAL A 218 -3.54 -11.64 -42.86
C VAL A 218 -3.09 -12.67 -41.84
N GLN A 219 -3.19 -13.92 -42.26
CA GLN A 219 -2.72 -15.14 -41.61
C GLN A 219 -1.41 -15.52 -42.30
N LEU A 220 -0.36 -15.84 -41.54
CA LEU A 220 0.78 -16.59 -42.06
C LEU A 220 1.21 -17.63 -41.02
N GLU A 221 0.87 -18.88 -41.32
CA GLU A 221 1.40 -20.08 -40.69
C GLU A 221 2.62 -20.62 -41.45
N GLY A 222 3.40 -21.42 -40.73
CA GLY A 222 4.35 -22.40 -41.26
C GLY A 222 5.75 -22.18 -40.69
N LYS A 223 6.48 -23.14 -40.14
CA LYS A 223 6.36 -24.61 -40.15
C LYS A 223 7.28 -25.17 -39.06
N ALA A 224 6.92 -26.31 -38.50
CA ALA A 224 7.76 -27.09 -37.59
C ALA A 224 8.92 -27.81 -38.32
N ALA A 225 10.06 -27.95 -37.64
CA ALA A 225 11.04 -29.00 -37.89
C ALA A 225 11.78 -29.37 -36.58
N LYS A 226 11.78 -30.67 -36.29
CA LYS A 226 12.60 -31.36 -35.28
C LYS A 226 14.06 -31.34 -35.73
N GLU A 227 15.00 -31.28 -34.78
CA GLU A 227 16.17 -32.17 -34.77
C GLU A 227 16.86 -32.24 -33.40
N LEU A 228 17.23 -33.48 -33.05
CA LEU A 228 18.18 -33.86 -31.99
C LEU A 228 19.56 -33.27 -32.29
N ILE A 229 20.39 -33.06 -31.26
CA ILE A 229 21.79 -33.54 -31.21
C ILE A 229 22.24 -33.57 -29.74
N GLN A 230 22.85 -34.70 -29.39
CA GLN A 230 23.51 -35.03 -28.13
C GLN A 230 25.02 -34.80 -28.27
N ASP A 231 25.67 -34.55 -27.12
CA ASP A 231 27.09 -34.73 -26.79
C ASP A 231 28.20 -33.90 -27.48
N SER A 232 28.92 -33.11 -26.68
CA SER A 232 30.31 -33.42 -26.28
C SER A 232 30.94 -32.32 -25.38
N ALA A 233 31.54 -32.75 -24.26
CA ALA A 233 32.44 -31.96 -23.41
C ALA A 233 33.83 -31.79 -24.09
N PRO A 234 34.80 -30.97 -23.59
CA PRO A 234 35.48 -31.25 -22.32
C PRO A 234 36.06 -30.05 -21.50
N MET A 235 36.19 -30.32 -20.19
CA MET A 235 37.32 -30.00 -19.27
C MET A 235 37.90 -28.59 -19.13
N ALA A 236 37.85 -28.06 -17.89
CA ALA A 236 39.03 -27.54 -17.18
C ALA A 236 38.85 -27.71 -15.66
N LYS A 237 39.91 -28.21 -15.00
CA LYS A 237 40.01 -28.67 -13.61
C LYS A 237 40.47 -27.55 -12.65
N THR A 238 40.04 -27.62 -11.39
CA THR A 238 40.85 -27.44 -10.14
C THR A 238 39.89 -27.67 -8.94
N GLU A 239 39.92 -28.80 -8.19
CA GLU A 239 40.82 -29.17 -7.06
C GLU A 239 40.87 -28.06 -5.97
N THR A 240 40.56 -28.21 -4.67
CA THR A 240 40.61 -29.32 -3.66
C THR A 240 39.79 -28.81 -2.42
N THR A 241 39.06 -29.57 -1.61
CA THR A 241 39.57 -30.38 -0.48
C THR A 241 38.41 -31.17 0.18
N GLN A 242 38.69 -32.45 0.46
CA GLN A 242 37.86 -33.45 1.16
C GLN A 242 37.96 -33.21 2.70
N GLN A 243 37.19 -33.75 3.65
CA GLN A 243 36.58 -35.08 3.84
C GLN A 243 35.82 -35.07 5.22
N PRO A 244 35.35 -36.19 5.84
CA PRO A 244 33.94 -36.59 5.90
C PRO A 244 33.40 -36.83 7.34
N VAL A 245 32.08 -37.05 7.53
CA VAL A 245 31.62 -38.15 8.40
C VAL A 245 30.27 -38.69 7.91
N SER A 246 30.26 -40.02 7.77
CA SER A 246 29.13 -40.90 7.51
C SER A 246 28.03 -40.81 8.59
N SER A 247 26.77 -40.88 8.18
CA SER A 247 25.77 -41.69 8.88
C SER A 247 24.79 -42.27 7.88
N MET A 248 24.76 -43.60 7.83
CA MET A 248 23.95 -44.41 6.96
C MET A 248 23.03 -45.25 7.87
N MET A 249 21.71 -45.12 7.73
CA MET A 249 20.72 -46.16 8.07
C MET A 249 19.37 -45.71 7.47
N LYS A 250 18.98 -46.23 6.31
CA LYS A 250 18.16 -47.45 6.06
C LYS A 250 16.69 -47.35 6.49
N THR A 251 15.86 -47.49 5.46
CA THR A 251 14.54 -48.13 5.39
C THR A 251 13.38 -47.54 6.17
N THR A 252 12.39 -47.02 5.46
CA THR A 252 11.08 -47.70 5.33
C THR A 252 10.29 -47.11 4.17
N SER A 253 9.85 -47.99 3.28
CA SER A 253 8.85 -47.73 2.27
C SER A 253 7.48 -47.54 2.95
N THR A 254 7.09 -46.30 3.14
CA THR A 254 5.71 -45.85 3.34
C THR A 254 5.65 -44.54 2.58
N SER A 255 4.69 -44.41 1.66
CA SER A 255 4.49 -43.22 0.81
C SER A 255 4.75 -41.93 1.58
N SER A 256 5.95 -41.37 1.43
CA SER A 256 6.30 -40.15 2.14
C SER A 256 5.63 -39.02 1.37
N ASP A 257 4.63 -38.43 2.01
CA ASP A 257 3.94 -37.28 1.48
C ASP A 257 4.98 -36.18 1.31
N SER A 258 5.35 -35.88 0.05
CA SER A 258 6.51 -35.04 -0.26
C SER A 258 6.40 -33.63 0.34
N ALA A 259 5.19 -33.20 0.67
CA ALA A 259 4.93 -31.98 1.43
C ALA A 259 5.38 -32.07 2.90
N THR A 260 5.19 -33.22 3.55
CA THR A 260 5.63 -33.47 4.93
C THR A 260 7.15 -33.54 5.02
N ASP A 261 7.80 -34.17 4.03
CA ASP A 261 9.26 -34.20 3.91
C ASP A 261 9.83 -32.78 3.72
N LEU A 262 9.17 -31.94 2.90
CA LEU A 262 9.54 -30.55 2.72
C LEU A 262 9.45 -29.78 4.04
N MET A 263 8.41 -30.00 4.84
CA MET A 263 8.22 -29.33 6.13
C MET A 263 9.17 -29.83 7.23
N ALA A 264 9.62 -31.08 7.16
CA ALA A 264 10.62 -31.66 8.06
C ALA A 264 12.02 -31.04 7.88
N MET A 265 12.32 -30.45 6.72
CA MET A 265 13.57 -29.72 6.49
C MET A 265 13.65 -28.43 7.32
N SER A 266 14.87 -27.97 7.65
CA SER A 266 15.05 -26.67 8.32
C SER A 266 14.59 -25.51 7.43
N ALA A 267 14.17 -24.39 8.04
CA ALA A 267 13.68 -23.22 7.30
C ALA A 267 14.71 -22.71 6.26
N ASN A 268 15.99 -22.69 6.61
CA ASN A 268 17.06 -22.27 5.70
C ASN A 268 17.21 -23.23 4.51
N ASN A 269 17.08 -24.54 4.74
CA ASN A 269 17.15 -25.53 3.67
C ASN A 269 15.94 -25.42 2.73
N ARG A 270 14.74 -25.19 3.26
CA ARG A 270 13.54 -24.91 2.45
C ARG A 270 13.72 -23.66 1.59
N VAL A 271 14.22 -22.57 2.17
CA VAL A 271 14.47 -21.32 1.43
C VAL A 271 15.50 -21.53 0.34
N ASN A 272 16.61 -22.21 0.62
CA ASN A 272 17.63 -22.49 -0.39
C ASN A 272 17.12 -23.36 -1.54
N LEU A 273 16.26 -24.34 -1.26
CA LEU A 273 15.61 -25.15 -2.29
C LEU A 273 14.68 -24.30 -3.17
N LEU A 274 13.82 -23.48 -2.55
CA LEU A 274 12.86 -22.63 -3.26
C LEU A 274 13.53 -21.50 -4.06
N ARG A 275 14.73 -21.06 -3.67
CA ARG A 275 15.52 -20.07 -4.43
C ARG A 275 15.96 -20.56 -5.81
N ASN A 276 15.96 -21.88 -6.03
CA ASN A 276 16.31 -22.46 -7.33
C ASN A 276 15.15 -22.39 -8.34
N LEU A 277 13.95 -22.02 -7.90
CA LEU A 277 12.80 -21.85 -8.78
C LEU A 277 12.93 -20.55 -9.60
N THR A 278 12.50 -20.61 -10.86
CA THR A 278 12.31 -19.40 -11.66
C THR A 278 11.13 -18.60 -11.14
N LYS A 279 11.06 -17.30 -11.49
CA LYS A 279 9.93 -16.44 -11.10
C LYS A 279 8.57 -17.00 -11.55
N ALA A 280 8.50 -17.59 -12.74
CA ALA A 280 7.26 -18.18 -13.25
C ALA A 280 6.84 -19.40 -12.43
N GLN A 281 7.78 -20.30 -12.12
CA GLN A 281 7.52 -21.48 -11.30
C GLN A 281 7.14 -21.12 -9.85
N ALA A 282 7.76 -20.08 -9.29
CA ALA A 282 7.43 -19.63 -7.94
C ALA A 282 6.01 -19.05 -7.86
N LEU A 283 5.57 -18.32 -8.89
CA LEU A 283 4.19 -17.81 -8.96
C LEU A 283 3.18 -18.94 -9.14
N MET A 284 3.46 -19.91 -10.02
CA MET A 284 2.62 -21.10 -10.17
C MET A 284 2.49 -21.88 -8.85
N LEU A 285 3.59 -22.08 -8.12
CA LEU A 285 3.57 -22.76 -6.83
C LEU A 285 2.71 -22.02 -5.80
N ILE A 286 2.69 -20.68 -5.81
CA ILE A 286 1.82 -19.90 -4.93
C ILE A 286 0.34 -20.13 -5.30
N ASP A 287 0.02 -20.13 -6.59
CA ASP A 287 -1.34 -20.38 -7.06
C ASP A 287 -1.80 -21.81 -6.70
N ASP A 288 -0.94 -22.82 -6.89
CA ASP A 288 -1.21 -24.21 -6.52
C ASP A 288 -1.48 -24.36 -5.00
N ILE A 289 -0.68 -23.69 -4.15
CA ILE A 289 -0.88 -23.69 -2.69
C ILE A 289 -2.20 -23.03 -2.31
N ASN A 290 -2.54 -21.90 -2.95
CA ASN A 290 -3.81 -21.22 -2.70
C ASN A 290 -5.01 -22.07 -3.12
N GLN A 291 -4.90 -22.79 -4.25
CA GLN A 291 -5.93 -23.72 -4.71
C GLN A 291 -6.10 -24.90 -3.73
N ALA A 292 -5.01 -25.50 -3.27
CA ALA A 292 -5.07 -26.59 -2.29
C ALA A 292 -5.72 -26.14 -0.97
N MET A 293 -5.40 -24.94 -0.48
CA MET A 293 -6.06 -24.38 0.71
C MET A 293 -7.56 -24.17 0.50
N ALA A 294 -7.99 -23.76 -0.71
CA ALA A 294 -9.40 -23.61 -1.01
C ALA A 294 -10.12 -24.96 -1.08
N GLN A 295 -9.50 -25.98 -1.67
CA GLN A 295 -10.04 -27.34 -1.73
C GLN A 295 -10.21 -27.95 -0.34
N ASN A 296 -9.21 -27.82 0.55
CA ASN A 296 -9.33 -28.30 1.93
C ASN A 296 -10.52 -27.66 2.66
N ARG A 297 -10.76 -26.36 2.46
CA ARG A 297 -11.92 -25.68 3.06
C ARG A 297 -13.24 -26.21 2.51
N GLU A 298 -13.30 -26.46 1.21
CA GLU A 298 -14.51 -27.02 0.59
C GLU A 298 -14.78 -28.45 1.08
N GLU A 299 -13.73 -29.26 1.23
CA GLU A 299 -13.82 -30.60 1.81
C GLU A 299 -14.28 -30.56 3.27
N ASP A 300 -13.77 -29.64 4.08
CA ASP A 300 -14.21 -29.43 5.47
C ASP A 300 -15.70 -29.05 5.52
N ILE A 301 -16.14 -28.11 4.66
CA ILE A 301 -17.55 -27.73 4.55
C ILE A 301 -18.39 -28.93 4.15
N GLN A 302 -17.95 -29.69 3.15
CA GLN A 302 -18.68 -30.87 2.68
C GLN A 302 -18.75 -31.95 3.75
N ALA A 303 -17.71 -32.14 4.55
CA ALA A 303 -17.71 -33.06 5.69
C ALA A 303 -18.74 -32.64 6.75
N VAL A 304 -18.84 -31.34 7.04
CA VAL A 304 -19.88 -30.80 7.95
C VAL A 304 -21.28 -31.00 7.36
N VAL A 305 -21.48 -30.72 6.08
CA VAL A 305 -22.77 -30.93 5.39
C VAL A 305 -23.18 -32.40 5.43
N ASN A 306 -22.24 -33.32 5.19
CA ASN A 306 -22.49 -34.75 5.28
C ASN A 306 -22.84 -35.16 6.72
N LEU A 307 -22.14 -34.63 7.73
CA LEU A 307 -22.46 -34.90 9.12
C LEU A 307 -23.87 -34.40 9.52
N ILE A 308 -24.28 -33.23 9.04
CA ILE A 308 -25.63 -32.68 9.25
C ILE A 308 -26.69 -33.59 8.62
N ARG A 309 -26.42 -34.06 7.39
CA ARG A 309 -27.30 -35.00 6.67
C ARG A 309 -27.42 -36.34 7.40
N ASP A 310 -26.30 -36.92 7.81
CA ASP A 310 -26.24 -38.23 8.48
C ASP A 310 -26.88 -38.22 9.87
N LYS A 311 -26.98 -37.05 10.50
CA LYS A 311 -27.62 -36.87 11.81
C LYS A 311 -29.07 -36.36 11.71
N GLU A 312 -29.62 -36.21 10.50
CA GLU A 312 -30.97 -35.67 10.24
C GLU A 312 -31.26 -34.39 11.04
N LEU A 313 -30.26 -33.52 11.20
CA LEU A 313 -30.42 -32.29 11.99
C LEU A 313 -31.06 -31.20 11.12
N PRO A 314 -32.27 -30.71 11.47
CA PRO A 314 -32.85 -29.56 10.78
C PRO A 314 -31.97 -28.34 10.97
N LEU A 315 -31.76 -27.57 9.91
CA LEU A 315 -30.93 -26.35 9.92
C LEU A 315 -31.38 -25.38 11.01
N GLU A 316 -32.68 -25.32 11.29
CA GLU A 316 -33.30 -24.48 12.31
C GLU A 316 -32.82 -24.82 13.73
N VAL A 317 -32.58 -26.10 14.03
CA VAL A 317 -32.10 -26.55 15.35
C VAL A 317 -30.62 -26.21 15.54
N ILE A 318 -29.83 -26.27 14.46
CA ILE A 318 -28.41 -25.91 14.47
C ILE A 318 -28.25 -24.41 14.69
N ILE A 319 -28.98 -23.59 13.92
CA ILE A 319 -28.98 -22.13 14.07
C ILE A 319 -29.42 -21.73 15.48
N SER A 320 -30.52 -22.32 15.99
CA SER A 320 -31.01 -22.05 17.35
C SER A 320 -29.97 -22.37 18.43
N ARG A 321 -29.14 -23.42 18.24
CA ARG A 321 -28.06 -23.76 19.19
C ARG A 321 -26.83 -22.88 19.04
N MET A 322 -26.51 -22.43 17.83
CA MET A 322 -25.39 -21.52 17.59
C MET A 322 -25.65 -20.11 18.09
N GLU A 323 -26.90 -19.62 18.02
CA GLU A 323 -27.30 -18.30 18.53
C GLU A 323 -27.48 -18.27 20.05
N ALA A 324 -27.67 -19.43 20.68
CA ALA A 324 -27.82 -19.57 22.13
C ALA A 324 -26.49 -19.81 22.88
N ALA A 325 -25.36 -19.95 22.17
CA ALA A 325 -24.01 -20.13 22.71
C ALA A 325 -23.22 -18.81 22.68
#